data_AF-A0A327NQR5-F1
#
_entry.id   AF-A0A327NQR5-F1
#
_cell.length_a   1.000
_cell.length_b   1.000
_cell.length_c   1.000
_cell.angle_alpha   90.00
_cell.angle_beta   90.00
_cell.angle_gamma   90.00
#
_symmetry.space_group_name_H-M   'P 1'
#
loop_
_entity.id
_entity.type
_entity.pdbx_description
1 polymer ?
#
loop_
_entity_poly.entity_id
_entity_poly.type
_entity_poly.pdbx_seq_one_letter_code
_entity_poly.pdbx_strand_id
1 'polypeptide(L)'
;MNGTQEKIDAAGRFEASWGNEQTFMPGHYPIYYEWAFRTGDDDVETLAGKIKPQELKGLDVGKLWMNVEDIGYGKNLEYHGRLDPANPDRQGVMPFEGALRMVGPETPTMVQRPGADEKTWVGNLAALLNLGTQYRTTSLATLSGFTQNVIWQEQDDPLLVPPIYGRWYAQQDGSHTLKPAQQGNWLEQLNLDPAYRAAAGLGAEVVRQHQDEFVGRAWEQFSMPRRNLNIELLRLRFAQEVTRATYAKHFAIPATPTEAAINRQIALTNTLHSVVMLDGGQR
;
A
#
# COMPACT_ATOMS: atom_id res chain seq x y z
N MET A 1 -16.84 -10.35 42.45
CA MET A 1 -15.91 -9.42 43.11
C MET A 1 -15.14 -8.72 42.01
N ASN A 2 -15.35 -7.42 41.86
CA ASN A 2 -14.75 -6.59 40.80
C ASN A 2 -13.25 -6.45 41.03
N GLY A 3 -12.44 -6.88 40.06
CA GLY A 3 -11.03 -6.52 39.99
C GLY A 3 -10.91 -5.11 39.40
N THR A 4 -10.56 -4.14 40.24
CA THR A 4 -10.18 -2.80 39.79
C THR A 4 -8.83 -2.88 39.09
N GLN A 5 -8.80 -2.70 37.77
CA GLN A 5 -7.58 -2.40 37.04
C GLN A 5 -7.14 -0.99 37.45
N GLU A 6 -6.15 -0.89 38.33
CA GLU A 6 -5.42 0.36 38.53
C GLU A 6 -4.60 0.65 37.28
N LYS A 7 -4.87 1.81 36.69
CA LYS A 7 -4.19 2.32 35.52
C LYS A 7 -2.79 2.77 35.97
N ILE A 8 -1.76 2.04 35.56
CA ILE A 8 -0.37 2.43 35.80
C ILE A 8 -0.02 3.50 34.77
N ASP A 9 -0.08 4.76 35.17
CA ASP A 9 0.44 5.86 34.34
C ASP A 9 1.98 5.79 34.31
N ALA A 10 2.56 5.97 33.12
CA ALA A 10 4.00 5.92 32.93
C ALA A 10 4.65 7.18 33.52
N ALA A 11 5.59 7.01 34.46
CA ALA A 11 6.39 8.09 35.03
C ALA A 11 7.29 8.72 33.96
N GLY A 12 7.46 10.05 34.00
CA GLY A 12 8.37 10.76 33.10
C GLY A 12 9.83 10.33 33.30
N ARG A 13 10.68 10.46 32.26
CA ARG A 13 12.10 10.00 32.27
C ARG A 13 12.96 10.56 33.42
N PHE A 14 12.51 11.61 34.10
CA PHE A 14 13.21 12.25 35.22
C PHE A 14 12.46 12.14 36.56
N GLU A 15 11.33 11.46 36.60
CA GLU A 15 10.62 11.19 37.84
C GLU A 15 11.15 9.92 38.50
N ALA A 16 11.20 9.92 39.83
CA ALA A 16 11.54 8.71 40.56
C ALA A 16 10.48 7.63 40.29
N SER A 17 10.91 6.38 40.07
CA SER A 17 10.02 5.25 39.77
C SER A 17 9.09 4.84 40.92
N TRP A 18 9.22 5.50 42.07
CA TRP A 18 8.41 5.30 43.26
C TRP A 18 7.42 6.47 43.30
N GLY A 19 6.13 6.16 43.15
CA GLY A 19 5.06 7.15 42.96
C GLY A 19 5.08 8.32 43.94
N ASN A 20 4.59 9.48 43.48
CA ASN A 20 4.57 10.71 44.25
C ASN A 20 3.79 10.55 45.58
N GLU A 21 4.30 11.23 46.61
CA GLU A 21 3.84 11.26 48.01
C GLU A 21 4.14 10.02 48.87
N GLN A 22 5.43 9.66 48.99
CA GLN A 22 5.85 8.89 50.17
C GLN A 22 5.99 9.85 51.36
N THR A 23 5.04 9.76 52.29
CA THR A 23 5.15 10.42 53.60
C THR A 23 6.41 9.86 54.26
N PHE A 24 7.48 10.66 54.39
CA PHE A 24 8.71 10.23 55.06
C PHE A 24 8.36 9.80 56.50
N MET A 25 8.33 8.50 56.75
CA MET A 25 8.13 7.94 58.09
C MET A 25 9.50 7.77 58.74
N PRO A 26 9.85 8.56 59.77
CA PRO A 26 11.11 8.41 60.48
C PRO A 26 11.25 6.97 61.00
N GLY A 27 12.31 6.27 60.58
CA GLY A 27 12.56 4.87 60.97
C GLY A 27 12.12 3.81 59.95
N HIS A 28 11.47 4.18 58.84
CA HIS A 28 11.18 3.26 57.74
C HIS A 28 12.09 3.59 56.54
N TYR A 29 13.17 2.83 56.39
CA TYR A 29 14.07 2.94 55.24
C TYR A 29 13.65 1.92 54.18
N PRO A 30 13.69 2.27 52.87
CA PRO A 30 13.49 1.28 51.82
C PRO A 30 14.58 0.22 51.92
N ILE A 31 14.17 -1.01 52.23
CA ILE A 31 15.04 -2.18 52.24
C ILE A 31 15.08 -2.70 50.80
N TYR A 32 16.18 -2.40 50.11
CA TYR A 32 16.43 -2.97 48.79
C TYR A 32 16.96 -4.40 48.97
N TYR A 33 16.31 -5.35 48.31
CA TYR A 33 16.83 -6.70 48.17
C TYR A 33 17.77 -6.73 46.97
N GLU A 34 19.05 -6.96 47.23
CA GLU A 34 20.03 -7.25 46.20
C GLU A 34 20.23 -8.76 46.13
N TRP A 35 20.16 -9.31 44.92
CA TRP A 35 20.56 -10.68 44.64
C TRP A 35 21.58 -10.66 43.49
N ALA A 36 22.73 -11.29 43.74
CA ALA A 36 23.71 -11.57 42.72
C ALA A 36 23.55 -13.04 42.29
N PHE A 37 23.43 -13.27 40.99
CA PHE A 37 23.55 -14.61 40.41
C PHE A 37 24.74 -14.64 39.46
N ARG A 38 25.57 -15.68 39.58
CA ARG A 38 26.75 -15.91 38.74
C ARG A 38 26.50 -17.17 37.93
N THR A 39 26.28 -17.03 36.63
CA THR A 39 26.01 -18.15 35.71
C THR A 39 27.28 -18.81 35.15
N GLY A 40 28.45 -18.20 35.37
CA GLY A 40 29.75 -18.70 34.93
C GLY A 40 30.90 -17.78 35.35
N ASP A 41 32.10 -18.07 34.86
CA ASP A 41 33.32 -17.27 35.10
C ASP A 41 33.56 -16.19 34.04
N ASP A 42 32.83 -16.24 32.93
CA ASP A 42 32.93 -15.29 31.82
C ASP A 42 31.94 -14.13 32.01
N ASP A 43 32.33 -12.93 31.54
CA ASP A 43 31.41 -11.80 31.41
C ASP A 43 30.58 -11.88 30.11
N VAL A 44 29.55 -11.03 30.00
CA VAL A 44 28.67 -10.97 28.83
C VAL A 44 29.47 -10.68 27.55
N GLU A 45 30.51 -9.85 27.64
CA GLU A 45 31.36 -9.49 26.50
C GLU A 45 32.19 -10.69 26.00
N THR A 46 32.75 -11.48 26.92
CA THR A 46 33.48 -12.72 26.64
C THR A 46 32.56 -13.78 26.05
N LEU A 47 31.35 -13.92 26.58
CA LEU A 47 30.34 -14.84 26.02
C LEU A 47 29.88 -14.40 24.63
N ALA A 48 29.61 -13.10 24.43
CA ALA A 48 29.25 -12.54 23.14
C ALA A 48 30.38 -12.73 22.11
N GLY A 49 31.63 -12.54 22.51
CA GLY A 49 32.81 -12.78 21.67
C GLY A 49 33.04 -14.25 21.30
N LYS A 50 32.53 -15.19 22.09
CA LYS A 50 32.56 -16.64 21.77
C LYS A 50 31.51 -17.04 20.73
N ILE A 51 30.51 -16.20 20.43
CA ILE A 51 29.50 -16.48 19.41
C ILE A 51 30.17 -16.41 18.04
N LYS A 52 30.30 -17.56 17.38
CA LYS A 52 30.75 -17.63 16.00
C LYS A 52 29.54 -17.60 15.06
N PRO A 53 29.42 -16.62 14.15
CA PRO A 53 28.34 -16.62 13.18
C PRO A 53 28.43 -17.87 12.31
N GLN A 54 27.33 -18.62 12.21
CA GLN A 54 27.23 -19.74 11.29
C GLN A 54 26.58 -19.26 10.00
N GLU A 55 27.28 -19.43 8.89
CA GLU A 55 26.69 -19.26 7.57
C GLU A 55 25.68 -20.38 7.35
N LEU A 56 24.40 -20.02 7.39
CA LEU A 56 23.33 -20.91 7.01
C LEU A 56 23.39 -21.08 5.49
N LYS A 57 23.74 -22.29 5.05
CA LYS A 57 23.87 -22.66 3.64
C LYS A 57 22.71 -23.58 3.27
N GLY A 58 22.01 -23.26 2.19
CA GLY A 58 20.93 -24.09 1.66
C GLY A 58 19.76 -23.27 1.13
N LEU A 59 18.89 -23.92 0.37
CA LEU A 59 17.67 -23.30 -0.13
C LEU A 59 16.54 -23.27 0.91
N ASP A 60 16.65 -24.09 1.97
CA ASP A 60 15.57 -24.38 2.92
C ASP A 60 15.49 -23.45 4.14
N VAL A 61 16.54 -22.67 4.40
CA VAL A 61 16.54 -21.84 5.62
C VAL A 61 15.65 -20.63 5.40
N GLY A 62 14.62 -20.51 6.24
CA GLY A 62 13.67 -19.41 6.18
C GLY A 62 12.70 -19.47 4.99
N LYS A 63 12.66 -20.58 4.26
CA LYS A 63 11.76 -20.77 3.11
C LYS A 63 10.97 -22.05 3.25
N LEU A 64 9.78 -22.03 2.69
CA LEU A 64 8.91 -23.19 2.54
C LEU A 64 8.83 -23.56 1.06
N TRP A 65 8.72 -24.84 0.75
CA TRP A 65 8.50 -25.27 -0.62
C TRP A 65 7.01 -25.29 -0.93
N MET A 66 6.62 -24.53 -1.95
CA MET A 66 5.27 -24.50 -2.47
C MET A 66 5.22 -25.32 -3.76
N ASN A 67 4.33 -26.31 -3.81
CA ASN A 67 4.08 -27.04 -5.04
C ASN A 67 3.34 -26.13 -6.03
N VAL A 68 3.92 -25.94 -7.22
CA VAL A 68 3.32 -25.19 -8.34
C VAL A 68 3.29 -26.05 -9.62
N GLU A 69 3.50 -27.37 -9.49
CA GLU A 69 3.53 -28.34 -10.58
C GLU A 69 2.22 -28.36 -11.33
N ASP A 70 1.09 -28.40 -10.63
CA ASP A 70 -0.25 -28.29 -11.21
C ASP A 70 -1.12 -27.38 -10.34
N ILE A 71 -1.51 -26.23 -10.90
CA ILE A 71 -2.39 -25.26 -10.26
C ILE A 71 -3.86 -25.38 -10.72
N GLY A 72 -4.21 -26.46 -11.44
CA GLY A 72 -5.58 -26.78 -11.86
C GLY A 72 -6.06 -26.05 -13.12
N TYR A 73 -5.15 -25.44 -13.88
CA TYR A 73 -5.45 -24.75 -15.15
C TYR A 73 -4.93 -25.51 -16.39
N GLY A 74 -4.66 -26.80 -16.21
CA GLY A 74 -4.32 -27.74 -17.28
C GLY A 74 -2.87 -27.63 -17.73
N LYS A 75 -2.53 -28.39 -18.77
CA LYS A 75 -1.14 -28.63 -19.22
C LYS A 75 -0.32 -27.38 -19.51
N ASN A 76 -0.96 -26.27 -19.89
CA ASN A 76 -0.27 -25.02 -20.19
C ASN A 76 0.27 -24.33 -18.92
N LEU A 77 -0.20 -24.69 -17.73
CA LEU A 77 0.27 -24.14 -16.47
C LEU A 77 0.96 -25.18 -15.57
N GLU A 78 1.36 -26.30 -16.15
CA GLU A 78 2.20 -27.25 -15.45
C GLU A 78 3.65 -26.73 -15.36
N TYR A 79 4.20 -26.65 -14.15
CA TYR A 79 5.60 -26.24 -13.95
C TYR A 79 6.48 -27.47 -13.68
N HIS A 80 7.45 -27.69 -14.57
CA HIS A 80 8.38 -28.83 -14.47
C HIS A 80 9.82 -28.40 -14.14
N GLY A 81 10.02 -27.13 -13.79
CA GLY A 81 11.36 -26.59 -13.50
C GLY A 81 11.97 -27.19 -12.23
N ARG A 82 13.31 -27.21 -12.19
CA ARG A 82 14.07 -27.85 -11.12
C ARG A 82 15.03 -26.84 -10.47
N LEU A 83 14.55 -26.18 -9.41
CA LEU A 83 15.33 -25.17 -8.69
C LEU A 83 16.41 -25.79 -7.77
N ASP A 84 16.16 -27.00 -7.26
CA ASP A 84 17.13 -27.75 -6.45
C ASP A 84 17.58 -29.01 -7.21
N PRO A 85 18.65 -28.94 -8.02
CA PRO A 85 19.13 -30.09 -8.78
C PRO A 85 19.62 -31.24 -7.91
N ALA A 86 19.93 -30.98 -6.64
CA ALA A 86 20.42 -31.99 -5.71
C ALA A 86 19.29 -32.88 -5.16
N ASN A 87 18.04 -32.43 -5.24
CA ASN A 87 16.88 -33.16 -4.75
C ASN A 87 15.84 -33.41 -5.86
N PRO A 88 15.73 -34.64 -6.40
CA PRO A 88 14.76 -34.98 -7.43
C PRO A 88 13.29 -34.76 -7.02
N ASP A 89 12.97 -34.90 -5.74
CA ASP A 89 11.60 -34.74 -5.22
C ASP A 89 11.13 -33.27 -5.19
N ARG A 90 12.03 -32.33 -5.55
CA ARG A 90 11.77 -30.89 -5.65
C ARG A 90 11.64 -30.42 -7.09
N GLN A 91 11.13 -31.28 -7.96
CA GLN A 91 10.65 -30.88 -9.28
C GLN A 91 9.29 -30.18 -9.13
N GLY A 92 9.07 -29.10 -9.89
CA GLY A 92 7.78 -28.42 -9.90
C GLY A 92 7.45 -27.62 -8.62
N VAL A 93 8.41 -27.48 -7.70
CA VAL A 93 8.25 -26.66 -6.50
C VAL A 93 8.96 -25.32 -6.60
N MET A 94 8.47 -24.35 -5.83
CA MET A 94 9.01 -23.01 -5.74
C MET A 94 9.26 -22.63 -4.28
N PRO A 95 10.33 -21.86 -3.98
CA PRO A 95 10.54 -21.32 -2.66
C PRO A 95 9.51 -20.22 -2.36
N PHE A 96 8.86 -20.35 -1.22
CA PHE A 96 8.00 -19.36 -0.60
C PHE A 96 8.75 -18.79 0.62
N GLU A 97 9.05 -17.50 0.59
CA GLU A 97 9.80 -16.84 1.66
C GLU A 97 8.98 -16.80 2.97
N GLY A 98 9.62 -17.18 4.07
CA GLY A 98 9.05 -17.13 5.41
C GLY A 98 9.47 -15.89 6.20
N ALA A 99 9.27 -15.92 7.52
CA ALA A 99 9.63 -14.81 8.41
C ALA A 99 11.15 -14.64 8.63
N LEU A 100 11.94 -15.70 8.38
CA LEU A 100 13.38 -15.67 8.52
C LEU A 100 14.02 -15.37 7.16
N ARG A 101 14.89 -14.38 7.12
CA ARG A 101 15.62 -14.00 5.92
C ARG A 101 17.11 -14.19 6.13
N MET A 102 17.76 -14.84 5.16
CA MET A 102 19.22 -14.94 5.18
C MET A 102 19.88 -13.60 4.86
N VAL A 103 21.00 -13.32 5.52
CA VAL A 103 21.90 -12.25 5.14
C VAL A 103 22.74 -12.77 3.96
N GLY A 104 22.25 -12.54 2.74
CA GLY A 104 22.84 -13.06 1.50
C GLY A 104 22.13 -12.51 0.27
N PRO A 105 22.53 -12.94 -0.94
CA PRO A 105 21.81 -12.55 -2.16
C PRO A 105 20.37 -13.03 -2.09
N GLU A 106 19.44 -12.19 -2.55
CA GLU A 106 18.02 -12.56 -2.61
C GLU A 106 17.83 -13.78 -3.49
N THR A 107 16.88 -14.63 -3.12
CA THR A 107 16.51 -15.76 -3.99
C THR A 107 15.71 -15.19 -5.15
N PRO A 108 16.12 -15.45 -6.40
CA PRO A 108 15.44 -14.87 -7.55
C PRO A 108 14.02 -15.40 -7.63
N THR A 109 13.08 -14.48 -7.77
CA THR A 109 11.65 -14.76 -8.03
C THR A 109 11.49 -15.57 -9.31
N MET A 110 10.34 -16.20 -9.51
CA MET A 110 10.08 -16.95 -10.74
C MET A 110 10.23 -16.08 -11.98
N VAL A 111 9.84 -14.81 -11.86
CA VAL A 111 9.91 -13.82 -12.94
C VAL A 111 11.35 -13.45 -13.26
N GLN A 112 12.25 -13.43 -12.27
CA GLN A 112 13.66 -13.06 -12.45
C GLN A 112 14.55 -14.22 -12.93
N ARG A 113 14.06 -15.46 -12.89
CA ARG A 113 14.84 -16.64 -13.25
C ARG A 113 14.98 -16.78 -14.78
N PRO A 114 16.18 -17.08 -15.31
CA PRO A 114 16.42 -17.09 -16.76
C PRO A 114 16.01 -18.38 -17.48
N GLY A 115 15.56 -19.41 -16.76
CA GLY A 115 15.28 -20.74 -17.31
C GLY A 115 14.10 -20.79 -18.27
N ALA A 116 14.13 -21.76 -19.18
CA ALA A 116 13.13 -21.90 -20.25
C ALA A 116 11.75 -22.28 -19.70
N ASP A 117 11.71 -23.17 -18.70
CA ASP A 117 10.48 -23.59 -18.03
C ASP A 117 9.84 -22.43 -17.27
N GLU A 118 10.64 -21.63 -16.54
CA GLU A 118 10.15 -20.43 -15.85
C GLU A 118 9.58 -19.41 -16.82
N LYS A 119 10.29 -19.12 -17.93
CA LYS A 119 9.81 -18.17 -18.95
C LYS A 119 8.52 -18.64 -19.60
N THR A 120 8.41 -19.93 -19.90
CA THR A 120 7.22 -20.53 -20.51
C THR A 120 6.04 -20.45 -19.54
N TRP A 121 6.26 -20.86 -18.29
CA TRP A 121 5.24 -20.82 -17.26
C TRP A 121 4.77 -19.40 -16.97
N VAL A 122 5.69 -18.43 -16.82
CA VAL A 122 5.37 -17.01 -16.59
C VAL A 122 4.60 -16.42 -17.78
N GLY A 123 4.97 -16.80 -19.01
CA GLY A 123 4.25 -16.41 -20.22
C GLY A 123 2.81 -16.94 -20.24
N ASN A 124 2.63 -18.22 -19.91
CA ASN A 124 1.32 -18.86 -19.87
C ASN A 124 0.45 -18.29 -18.73
N LEU A 125 1.04 -18.00 -17.57
CA LEU A 125 0.33 -17.34 -16.47
C LEU A 125 -0.10 -15.92 -16.87
N ALA A 126 0.79 -15.14 -17.49
CA ALA A 126 0.42 -13.82 -17.98
C ALA A 126 -0.72 -13.88 -18.99
N ALA A 127 -0.70 -14.86 -19.90
CA ALA A 127 -1.79 -15.10 -20.84
C ALA A 127 -3.11 -15.35 -20.10
N LEU A 128 -3.14 -16.31 -19.15
CA LEU A 128 -4.34 -16.63 -18.35
C LEU A 128 -4.93 -15.39 -17.67
N LEU A 129 -4.08 -14.59 -17.03
CA LEU A 129 -4.52 -13.44 -16.26
C LEU A 129 -5.01 -12.28 -17.12
N ASN A 130 -4.36 -12.08 -18.27
CA ASN A 130 -4.74 -11.07 -19.22
C ASN A 130 -6.07 -11.39 -19.91
N LEU A 131 -6.49 -12.66 -19.96
CA LEU A 131 -7.82 -12.99 -20.47
C LEU A 131 -8.91 -12.20 -19.74
N GLY A 132 -8.83 -12.08 -18.41
CA GLY A 132 -9.86 -11.40 -17.62
C GLY A 132 -10.07 -9.92 -17.98
N THR A 133 -9.06 -9.27 -18.57
CA THR A 133 -9.18 -7.92 -19.13
C THR A 133 -9.53 -7.96 -20.62
N GLN A 134 -8.92 -8.87 -21.40
CA GLN A 134 -9.12 -9.00 -22.85
C GLN A 134 -10.52 -9.48 -23.25
N TYR A 135 -11.18 -10.31 -22.44
CA TYR A 135 -12.56 -10.76 -22.66
C TYR A 135 -13.58 -9.61 -22.72
N ARG A 136 -13.23 -8.43 -22.18
CA ARG A 136 -14.11 -7.24 -22.23
C ARG A 136 -14.14 -6.60 -23.61
N THR A 137 -13.12 -6.82 -24.42
CA THR A 137 -12.92 -6.13 -25.70
C THR A 137 -12.89 -7.08 -26.89
N THR A 138 -12.59 -8.37 -26.68
CA THR A 138 -12.33 -9.34 -27.73
C THR A 138 -13.02 -10.68 -27.42
N SER A 139 -13.45 -11.41 -28.45
CA SER A 139 -14.07 -12.74 -28.31
C SER A 139 -13.04 -13.83 -28.04
N LEU A 140 -13.44 -14.88 -27.29
CA LEU A 140 -12.60 -16.02 -26.91
C LEU A 140 -11.95 -16.72 -28.10
N ALA A 141 -12.65 -16.82 -29.22
CA ALA A 141 -12.16 -17.50 -30.43
C ALA A 141 -10.88 -16.87 -31.01
N THR A 142 -10.55 -15.63 -30.62
CA THR A 142 -9.35 -14.90 -31.06
C THR A 142 -8.21 -14.99 -30.03
N LEU A 143 -8.50 -15.46 -28.82
CA LEU A 143 -7.55 -15.53 -27.71
C LEU A 143 -6.89 -16.91 -27.71
N SER A 144 -5.56 -16.93 -27.65
CA SER A 144 -4.75 -18.14 -27.71
C SER A 144 -4.42 -18.66 -26.30
N GLY A 145 -4.35 -19.99 -26.15
CA GLY A 145 -3.78 -20.65 -24.96
C GLY A 145 -4.78 -21.22 -23.96
N PHE A 146 -5.97 -20.65 -23.80
CA PHE A 146 -7.01 -21.18 -22.90
C PHE A 146 -8.38 -21.09 -23.57
N THR A 147 -8.78 -22.16 -24.27
CA THR A 147 -9.99 -22.19 -25.11
C THR A 147 -11.10 -23.08 -24.55
N GLN A 148 -10.83 -23.81 -23.46
CA GLN A 148 -11.79 -24.69 -22.80
C GLN A 148 -11.76 -24.45 -21.30
N ASN A 149 -12.92 -24.57 -20.66
CA ASN A 149 -13.01 -24.60 -19.22
C ASN A 149 -12.28 -25.86 -18.71
N VAL A 150 -11.32 -25.65 -17.81
CA VAL A 150 -10.47 -26.73 -17.28
C VAL A 150 -11.15 -27.45 -16.12
N ILE A 151 -12.16 -26.82 -15.51
CA ILE A 151 -12.88 -27.32 -14.33
C ILE A 151 -14.07 -28.18 -14.77
N TRP A 152 -14.75 -27.81 -15.85
CA TRP A 152 -15.95 -28.50 -16.36
C TRP A 152 -15.85 -28.70 -17.87
N GLN A 153 -16.19 -29.91 -18.34
CA GLN A 153 -16.07 -30.30 -19.75
C GLN A 153 -17.33 -29.96 -20.59
N GLU A 154 -18.24 -29.15 -20.07
CA GLU A 154 -19.42 -28.71 -20.82
C GLU A 154 -19.06 -27.54 -21.76
N GLN A 155 -19.55 -27.61 -23.00
CA GLN A 155 -19.21 -26.64 -24.06
C GLN A 155 -19.71 -25.21 -23.80
N ASP A 156 -20.72 -25.05 -22.94
CA ASP A 156 -21.35 -23.75 -22.66
C ASP A 156 -20.82 -23.07 -21.38
N ASP A 157 -19.85 -23.68 -20.70
CA ASP A 157 -19.38 -23.18 -19.41
C ASP A 157 -18.33 -22.06 -19.55
N PRO A 158 -18.53 -20.89 -18.91
CA PRO A 158 -17.62 -19.77 -19.06
C PRO A 158 -16.26 -20.07 -18.42
N LEU A 159 -15.17 -19.68 -19.11
CA LEU A 159 -13.82 -19.78 -18.55
C LEU A 159 -13.67 -18.83 -17.35
N LEU A 160 -13.48 -19.39 -16.16
CA LEU A 160 -13.17 -18.63 -14.95
C LEU A 160 -11.67 -18.35 -14.87
N VAL A 161 -11.30 -17.08 -14.87
CA VAL A 161 -9.89 -16.64 -14.80
C VAL A 161 -9.62 -15.87 -13.51
N PRO A 162 -8.47 -16.08 -12.86
CA PRO A 162 -8.11 -15.31 -11.66
C PRO A 162 -7.97 -13.82 -11.98
N PRO A 163 -8.30 -12.92 -11.03
CA PRO A 163 -8.12 -11.50 -11.24
C PRO A 163 -6.64 -11.09 -11.21
N ILE A 164 -6.32 -9.98 -11.88
CA ILE A 164 -5.04 -9.28 -11.71
C ILE A 164 -5.13 -8.44 -10.42
N TYR A 165 -4.33 -8.78 -9.41
CA TYR A 165 -4.23 -8.02 -8.17
C TYR A 165 -3.63 -6.65 -8.44
N GLY A 166 -4.18 -5.61 -7.80
CA GLY A 166 -3.69 -4.24 -7.95
C GLY A 166 -4.10 -3.53 -9.25
N ARG A 167 -4.85 -4.17 -10.16
CA ARG A 167 -5.15 -3.61 -11.50
C ARG A 167 -5.74 -2.20 -11.46
N TRP A 168 -6.65 -1.92 -10.52
CA TRP A 168 -7.33 -0.63 -10.39
C TRP A 168 -6.43 0.47 -9.81
N TYR A 169 -5.42 0.06 -9.04
CA TYR A 169 -4.40 0.96 -8.51
C TYR A 169 -3.33 1.27 -9.55
N ALA A 170 -2.99 0.28 -10.39
CA ALA A 170 -2.07 0.47 -11.50
C ALA A 170 -2.68 1.31 -12.63
N GLN A 171 -3.94 1.05 -12.97
CA GLN A 171 -4.67 1.81 -13.99
C GLN A 171 -6.15 1.93 -13.62
N GLN A 172 -6.67 3.16 -13.61
CA GLN A 172 -8.02 3.45 -13.09
C GLN A 172 -9.15 2.77 -13.87
N ASP A 173 -8.94 2.49 -15.16
CA ASP A 173 -9.90 1.79 -16.02
C ASP A 173 -9.83 0.26 -15.88
N GLY A 174 -8.84 -0.25 -15.13
CA GLY A 174 -8.60 -1.68 -14.94
C GLY A 174 -8.20 -2.42 -16.23
N SER A 175 -7.80 -1.71 -17.28
CA SER A 175 -7.46 -2.28 -18.60
C SER A 175 -6.04 -2.82 -18.68
N HIS A 176 -5.24 -2.65 -17.62
CA HIS A 176 -3.84 -3.06 -17.59
C HIS A 176 -3.68 -4.57 -17.86
N THR A 177 -2.79 -4.90 -18.80
CA THR A 177 -2.36 -6.28 -19.11
C THR A 177 -0.91 -6.47 -18.69
N LEU A 178 -0.62 -7.59 -18.03
CA LEU A 178 0.70 -7.99 -17.57
C LEU A 178 1.64 -8.29 -18.74
N LYS A 179 2.89 -7.87 -18.63
CA LYS A 179 3.93 -8.09 -19.65
C LYS A 179 5.10 -8.86 -19.05
N PRO A 180 5.29 -10.15 -19.37
CA PRO A 180 6.39 -10.97 -18.87
C PRO A 180 7.79 -10.37 -19.04
N ALA A 181 8.00 -9.56 -20.08
CA ALA A 181 9.28 -8.89 -20.34
C ALA A 181 9.59 -7.75 -19.34
N GLN A 182 8.59 -7.24 -18.59
CA GLN A 182 8.74 -6.12 -17.66
C GLN A 182 8.93 -6.60 -16.20
N GLN A 183 9.92 -7.46 -16.00
CA GLN A 183 10.19 -8.15 -14.73
C GLN A 183 10.50 -7.23 -13.53
N GLY A 184 10.87 -5.98 -13.78
CA GLY A 184 11.19 -4.99 -12.74
C GLY A 184 9.97 -4.25 -12.17
N ASN A 185 8.80 -4.37 -12.77
CA ASN A 185 7.60 -3.67 -12.32
C ASN A 185 6.86 -4.50 -11.25
N TRP A 186 6.43 -3.81 -10.19
CA TRP A 186 5.87 -4.43 -8.99
C TRP A 186 4.59 -5.21 -9.29
N LEU A 187 3.81 -4.78 -10.28
CA LEU A 187 2.53 -5.40 -10.61
C LEU A 187 2.74 -6.78 -11.27
N GLU A 188 3.74 -6.88 -12.14
CA GLU A 188 4.20 -8.08 -12.81
C GLU A 188 4.82 -9.02 -11.80
N GLN A 189 5.68 -8.53 -10.90
CA GLN A 189 6.22 -9.36 -9.81
C GLN A 189 5.11 -9.91 -8.93
N LEU A 190 4.17 -9.05 -8.49
CA LEU A 190 3.05 -9.44 -7.64
C LEU A 190 2.16 -10.50 -8.29
N ASN A 191 1.92 -10.42 -9.61
CA ASN A 191 0.95 -11.29 -10.29
C ASN A 191 1.56 -12.46 -11.05
N LEU A 192 2.81 -12.39 -11.48
CA LEU A 192 3.47 -13.44 -12.25
C LEU A 192 4.33 -14.35 -11.39
N ASP A 193 4.54 -14.01 -10.11
CA ASP A 193 5.15 -14.91 -9.14
C ASP A 193 4.07 -15.56 -8.22
N PRO A 194 3.88 -16.89 -8.26
CA PRO A 194 3.01 -17.63 -7.34
C PRO A 194 3.18 -17.28 -5.87
N ALA A 195 4.41 -17.14 -5.39
CA ALA A 195 4.68 -16.94 -3.98
C ALA A 195 4.19 -15.57 -3.53
N TYR A 196 4.43 -14.53 -4.34
CA TYR A 196 3.93 -13.19 -4.06
C TYR A 196 2.40 -13.11 -4.16
N ARG A 197 1.78 -13.85 -5.07
CA ARG A 197 0.32 -13.94 -5.14
C ARG A 197 -0.29 -14.63 -3.94
N ALA A 198 0.30 -15.74 -3.50
CA ALA A 198 -0.14 -16.45 -2.31
C ALA A 198 -0.02 -15.55 -1.08
N ALA A 199 1.12 -14.88 -0.90
CA ALA A 199 1.32 -13.92 0.18
C ALA A 199 0.30 -12.77 0.14
N ALA A 200 0.03 -12.20 -1.04
CA ALA A 200 -0.98 -11.16 -1.21
C ALA A 200 -2.41 -11.66 -0.92
N GLY A 201 -2.73 -12.89 -1.30
CA GLY A 201 -4.00 -13.54 -0.96
C GLY A 201 -4.18 -13.73 0.54
N LEU A 202 -3.13 -14.15 1.24
CA LEU A 202 -3.13 -14.25 2.71
C LEU A 202 -3.27 -12.88 3.38
N GLY A 203 -2.58 -11.86 2.87
CA GLY A 203 -2.75 -10.48 3.35
C GLY A 203 -4.18 -9.94 3.14
N ALA A 204 -4.78 -10.27 1.99
CA ALA A 204 -6.17 -9.91 1.71
C ALA A 204 -7.15 -10.61 2.65
N GLU A 205 -6.84 -11.81 3.14
CA GLU A 205 -7.66 -12.50 4.13
C GLU A 205 -7.68 -11.77 5.48
N VAL A 206 -6.53 -11.27 5.93
CA VAL A 206 -6.46 -10.41 7.13
C VAL A 206 -7.30 -9.16 6.94
N VAL A 207 -7.27 -8.55 5.75
CA VAL A 207 -8.11 -7.39 5.42
C VAL A 207 -9.59 -7.73 5.46
N ARG A 208 -10.00 -8.88 4.93
CA ARG A 208 -11.40 -9.35 4.98
C ARG A 208 -11.87 -9.57 6.42
N GLN A 209 -11.03 -10.17 7.26
CA GLN A 209 -11.36 -10.42 8.67
C GLN A 209 -11.60 -9.13 9.47
N HIS A 210 -10.90 -8.05 9.14
CA HIS A 210 -11.00 -6.75 9.81
C HIS A 210 -11.67 -5.67 8.96
N GLN A 211 -12.48 -6.05 7.96
CA GLN A 211 -12.98 -5.11 6.95
C GLN A 211 -13.77 -3.93 7.54
N ASP A 212 -14.63 -4.18 8.54
CA ASP A 212 -15.51 -3.16 9.11
C ASP A 212 -14.71 -2.12 9.90
N GLU A 213 -13.71 -2.59 10.66
CA GLU A 213 -12.77 -1.75 11.39
C GLU A 213 -11.94 -0.89 10.44
N PHE A 214 -11.42 -1.48 9.35
CA PHE A 214 -10.62 -0.76 8.35
C PHE A 214 -11.45 0.26 7.57
N VAL A 215 -12.69 -0.07 7.21
CA VAL A 215 -13.62 0.89 6.60
C VAL A 215 -13.93 2.03 7.57
N GLY A 216 -14.21 1.73 8.85
CA GLY A 216 -14.43 2.73 9.89
C GLY A 216 -13.25 3.71 10.02
N ARG A 217 -12.03 3.18 10.17
CA ARG A 217 -10.80 3.99 10.23
C ARG A 217 -10.55 4.79 8.94
N ALA A 218 -10.82 4.21 7.77
CA ALA A 218 -10.70 4.92 6.50
C ALA A 218 -11.68 6.09 6.42
N TRP A 219 -12.91 5.94 6.92
CA TRP A 219 -13.87 7.05 7.02
C TRP A 219 -13.43 8.14 8.00
N GLU A 220 -12.90 7.76 9.16
CA GLU A 220 -12.33 8.72 10.12
C GLU A 220 -11.19 9.52 9.47
N GLN A 221 -10.24 8.83 8.83
CA GLN A 221 -9.12 9.45 8.12
C GLN A 221 -9.60 10.35 6.98
N PHE A 222 -10.68 9.97 6.29
CA PHE A 222 -11.25 10.79 5.22
C PHE A 222 -11.96 12.03 5.76
N SER A 223 -12.65 11.90 6.90
CA SER A 223 -13.48 12.95 7.48
C SER A 223 -12.67 14.14 7.99
N MET A 224 -11.50 13.89 8.60
CA MET A 224 -10.72 14.93 9.29
C MET A 224 -10.06 15.93 8.32
N PRO A 225 -9.27 15.51 7.29
CA PRO A 225 -8.57 16.45 6.41
C PRO A 225 -9.43 16.93 5.23
N ARG A 226 -10.30 16.09 4.64
CA ARG A 226 -11.07 16.50 3.46
C ARG A 226 -12.15 17.53 3.75
N ARG A 227 -12.77 17.50 4.94
CA ARG A 227 -13.77 18.50 5.30
C ARG A 227 -13.16 19.89 5.31
N ASN A 228 -11.98 20.02 5.93
CA ASN A 228 -11.24 21.28 5.99
C ASN A 228 -10.75 21.70 4.60
N LEU A 229 -10.18 20.77 3.83
CA LEU A 229 -9.70 21.04 2.47
C LEU A 229 -10.83 21.46 1.52
N ASN A 230 -12.00 20.81 1.58
CA ASN A 230 -13.14 21.18 0.74
C ASN A 230 -13.69 22.57 1.07
N ILE A 231 -13.75 22.92 2.36
CA ILE A 231 -14.15 24.28 2.78
C ILE A 231 -13.16 25.31 2.25
N GLU A 232 -11.86 25.02 2.34
CA GLU A 232 -10.81 25.91 1.83
C GLU A 232 -10.88 26.05 0.31
N LEU A 233 -11.06 24.94 -0.42
CA LEU A 233 -11.20 24.92 -1.88
C LEU A 233 -12.46 25.66 -2.34
N LEU A 234 -13.57 25.56 -1.60
CA LEU A 234 -14.79 26.33 -1.83
C LEU A 234 -14.55 27.82 -1.61
N ARG A 235 -13.86 28.20 -0.53
CA ARG A 235 -13.49 29.60 -0.23
C ARG A 235 -12.61 30.18 -1.33
N LEU A 236 -11.62 29.42 -1.80
CA LEU A 236 -10.73 29.84 -2.89
C LEU A 236 -11.49 30.02 -4.21
N ARG A 237 -12.39 29.09 -4.56
CA ARG A 237 -13.25 29.23 -5.75
C ARG A 237 -14.18 30.44 -5.63
N PHE A 238 -14.77 30.67 -4.46
CA PHE A 238 -15.59 31.85 -4.23
C PHE A 238 -14.78 33.13 -4.38
N ALA A 239 -13.61 33.21 -3.75
CA ALA A 239 -12.70 34.36 -3.89
C ALA A 239 -12.28 34.58 -5.35
N GLN A 240 -12.02 33.51 -6.09
CA GLN A 240 -11.71 33.57 -7.52
C GLN A 240 -12.87 34.14 -8.33
N GLU A 241 -14.10 33.67 -8.11
CA GLU A 241 -15.28 34.18 -8.84
C GLU A 241 -15.62 35.63 -8.44
N VAL A 242 -15.51 35.99 -7.17
CA VAL A 242 -15.67 37.38 -6.72
C VAL A 242 -14.62 38.28 -7.36
N THR A 243 -13.36 37.84 -7.39
CA THR A 243 -12.26 38.58 -8.03
C THR A 243 -12.53 38.73 -9.53
N ARG A 244 -12.99 37.66 -10.19
CA ARG A 244 -13.34 37.67 -11.61
C ARG A 244 -14.50 38.62 -11.92
N ALA A 245 -15.56 38.58 -11.14
CA ALA A 245 -16.72 39.47 -11.29
C ALA A 245 -16.35 40.93 -11.01
N THR A 246 -15.55 41.18 -9.97
CA THR A 246 -15.04 42.52 -9.62
C THR A 246 -14.13 43.05 -10.73
N TYR A 247 -13.25 42.20 -11.27
CA TYR A 247 -12.40 42.51 -12.41
C TYR A 247 -13.22 42.86 -13.65
N ALA A 248 -14.23 42.04 -13.98
CA ALA A 248 -15.12 42.30 -15.11
C ALA A 248 -15.88 43.63 -14.95
N LYS A 249 -16.33 43.96 -13.74
CA LYS A 249 -17.08 45.18 -13.47
C LYS A 249 -16.22 46.45 -13.51
N HIS A 250 -14.99 46.39 -13.01
CA HIS A 250 -14.17 47.59 -12.78
C HIS A 250 -12.95 47.73 -13.69
N PHE A 251 -12.46 46.64 -14.27
CA PHE A 251 -11.19 46.59 -15.01
C PHE A 251 -11.30 46.03 -16.43
N ALA A 252 -12.41 45.36 -16.80
CA ALA A 252 -12.61 44.97 -18.19
C ALA A 252 -12.79 46.23 -19.05
N ILE A 253 -11.96 46.34 -20.09
CA ILE A 253 -11.97 47.45 -21.03
C ILE A 253 -13.23 47.32 -21.89
N PRO A 254 -14.17 48.28 -21.86
CA PRO A 254 -15.33 48.25 -22.73
C PRO A 254 -14.89 48.44 -24.19
N ALA A 255 -15.62 47.84 -25.13
CA ALA A 255 -15.28 47.83 -26.55
C ALA A 255 -15.34 49.22 -27.21
N THR A 256 -15.86 50.24 -26.52
CA THR A 256 -15.97 51.61 -27.02
C THR A 256 -15.10 52.58 -26.20
N PRO A 257 -14.37 53.50 -26.85
CA PRO A 257 -13.38 54.36 -26.20
C PRO A 257 -13.98 55.38 -25.20
N THR A 258 -15.27 55.71 -25.32
CA THR A 258 -15.96 56.65 -24.42
C THR A 258 -16.29 56.07 -23.04
N GLU A 259 -16.63 54.78 -22.96
CA GLU A 259 -16.91 54.11 -21.68
C GLU A 259 -15.61 53.72 -20.94
N ALA A 260 -14.51 53.52 -21.67
CA ALA A 260 -13.21 53.13 -21.11
C ALA A 260 -12.56 54.24 -20.25
N ALA A 261 -12.85 55.51 -20.56
CA ALA A 261 -12.36 56.65 -19.78
C ALA A 261 -13.09 56.79 -18.44
N ILE A 262 -14.41 56.53 -18.42
CA ILE A 262 -15.26 56.63 -17.23
C ILE A 262 -14.91 55.54 -16.20
N ASN A 263 -14.72 54.29 -16.66
CA ASN A 263 -14.35 53.19 -15.76
C ASN A 263 -12.93 53.35 -15.16
N ARG A 264 -11.97 53.93 -15.89
CA ARG A 264 -10.64 54.26 -15.34
C ARG A 264 -10.70 55.35 -14.28
N GLN A 265 -11.55 56.36 -14.46
CA GLN A 265 -11.75 57.40 -13.45
C GLN A 265 -12.38 56.84 -12.18
N ILE A 266 -13.42 56.02 -12.28
CA ILE A 266 -14.06 55.37 -11.11
C ILE A 266 -13.07 54.46 -10.37
N ALA A 267 -12.22 53.71 -11.09
CA ALA A 267 -11.20 52.86 -10.46
C ALA A 267 -10.11 53.65 -9.70
N LEU A 268 -9.78 54.87 -10.16
CA LEU A 268 -8.80 55.75 -9.51
C LEU A 268 -9.40 56.61 -8.38
N THR A 269 -10.71 56.90 -8.42
CA THR A 269 -11.37 57.81 -7.46
C THR A 269 -12.31 57.11 -6.47
N ASN A 270 -12.46 55.79 -6.50
CA ASN A 270 -13.41 55.08 -5.63
C ASN A 270 -13.14 55.29 -4.12
N THR A 271 -11.88 55.50 -3.72
CA THR A 271 -11.54 55.85 -2.32
C THR A 271 -11.92 57.29 -1.95
N LEU A 272 -12.14 58.16 -2.94
CA LEU A 272 -12.56 59.55 -2.75
C LEU A 272 -14.09 59.73 -2.80
N HIS A 273 -14.84 58.80 -3.43
CA HIS A 273 -16.28 58.94 -3.61
C HIS A 273 -17.13 58.70 -2.36
N SER A 274 -16.60 58.10 -1.29
CA SER A 274 -17.31 58.01 0.01
C SER A 274 -17.47 59.36 0.72
N VAL A 275 -16.83 60.43 0.22
CA VAL A 275 -16.78 61.75 0.86
C VAL A 275 -17.55 62.83 0.07
N VAL A 276 -18.04 62.54 -1.14
CA VAL A 276 -18.72 63.56 -1.96
C VAL A 276 -20.24 63.39 -1.86
N MET A 277 -20.84 64.08 -0.88
CA MET A 277 -22.26 64.46 -0.93
C MET A 277 -22.40 65.57 -1.97
N LEU A 278 -23.07 65.29 -3.10
CA LEU A 278 -23.45 66.32 -4.07
C LEU A 278 -24.61 67.12 -3.46
N ASP A 279 -24.29 68.22 -2.79
CA ASP A 279 -25.27 69.25 -2.48
C ASP A 279 -25.40 70.16 -3.71
N GLY A 280 -26.58 70.13 -4.32
CA GLY A 280 -26.82 70.75 -5.62
C GLY A 280 -28.26 70.66 -6.08
N GLY A 281 -29.20 70.81 -5.15
CA GLY A 281 -30.58 71.11 -5.47
C GLY A 281 -30.89 72.56 -5.12
N GLN A 282 -31.01 73.44 -6.11
CA GLN A 282 -31.90 74.60 -6.06
C GLN A 282 -32.32 74.97 -7.49
N ARG A 283 -33.65 75.08 -7.66
CA ARG A 283 -34.45 75.74 -8.71
C ARG A 283 -33.80 76.19 -10.01
#